data_AF-A0A9P6TIE2-F1
#
_entry.id   AF-A0A9P6TIE2-F1
#
_cell.length_a   1.000
_cell.length_b   1.000
_cell.length_c   1.000
_cell.angle_alpha   90.00
_cell.angle_beta   90.00
_cell.angle_gamma   90.00
#
_symmetry.space_group_name_H-M   'P 1'
#
loop_
_entity.id
_entity.type
_entity.pdbx_description
1 polymer ?
#
loop_
_entity_poly.entity_id
_entity_poly.type
_entity_poly.pdbx_seq_one_letter_code
_entity_poly.pdbx_strand_id
1 'polypeptide(L)'
;RGKPFAKGQTGNPKGRPKRTQAKLDLIAACKAKTPDTLDVIESIMVGGDNERNRLSAAMAIIERAYGKPMQGVELSGAGGEPIDLNFQVTFVKPQ
;
A
#
# COMPACT_ATOMS: atom_id res chain seq x y z
N ARG A 1 24.42 15.95 -3.77
CA ARG A 1 24.14 14.62 -3.16
C ARG A 1 24.51 14.71 -1.68
N GLY A 2 23.62 14.31 -0.76
CA GLY A 2 23.91 14.33 0.68
C GLY A 2 24.94 13.28 1.07
N LYS A 3 25.77 13.56 2.09
CA LYS A 3 26.75 12.58 2.62
C LYS A 3 26.00 11.33 3.11
N PRO A 4 26.45 10.12 2.76
CA PRO A 4 25.82 8.89 3.23
C PRO A 4 25.94 8.74 4.74
N PHE A 5 24.95 8.10 5.38
CA PHE A 5 25.01 7.79 6.81
C PHE A 5 26.16 6.81 7.10
N ALA A 6 26.79 6.96 8.26
CA ALA A 6 27.84 6.03 8.69
C ALA A 6 27.29 4.61 8.83
N LYS A 7 28.12 3.59 8.54
CA LYS A 7 27.72 2.18 8.74
C LYS A 7 27.26 1.96 10.19
N GLY A 8 26.09 1.36 10.35
CA GLY A 8 25.46 1.15 11.67
C GLY A 8 24.71 2.36 12.23
N GLN A 9 24.69 3.50 11.54
CA GLN A 9 23.93 4.70 11.93
C GLN A 9 22.74 4.89 11.00
N THR A 10 21.55 4.95 11.58
CA THR A 10 20.31 5.27 10.86
C THR A 10 20.09 6.79 10.87
N GLY A 11 19.68 7.34 9.73
CA GLY A 11 19.24 8.74 9.64
C GLY A 11 17.93 9.02 10.39
N ASN A 12 17.21 7.97 10.81
CA ASN A 12 16.01 8.08 11.62
C ASN A 12 16.07 7.12 12.83
N PRO A 13 16.89 7.42 13.86
CA PRO A 13 17.03 6.56 15.04
C PRO A 13 15.73 6.33 15.82
N LYS A 14 14.82 7.32 15.80
CA LYS A 14 13.53 7.25 16.51
C LYS A 14 12.43 6.61 15.66
N GLY A 15 12.72 6.25 14.41
CA GLY A 15 11.78 5.65 13.49
C GLY A 15 10.57 6.56 13.20
N ARG A 16 9.48 5.95 12.75
CA ARG A 16 8.20 6.66 12.64
C ARG A 16 7.67 6.92 14.06
N PRO A 17 7.27 8.16 14.40
CA PRO A 17 6.65 8.44 15.70
C PRO A 17 5.48 7.50 15.97
N LYS A 18 5.35 7.03 17.21
CA LYS A 18 4.22 6.21 17.64
C LYS A 18 2.92 6.98 17.43
N ARG A 19 1.85 6.26 17.06
CA ARG A 19 0.51 6.87 16.96
C ARG A 19 0.04 7.28 18.35
N THR A 20 -0.62 8.43 18.44
CA THR A 20 -1.31 8.87 19.65
C THR A 20 -2.54 8.01 19.90
N GLN A 21 -3.02 7.95 21.15
CA GLN A 21 -4.22 7.19 21.50
C GLN A 21 -5.42 7.65 20.65
N ALA A 22 -5.64 8.95 20.53
CA ALA A 22 -6.70 9.52 19.68
C ALA A 22 -6.66 9.03 18.21
N LYS A 23 -5.46 8.82 17.64
CA LYS A 23 -5.33 8.25 16.29
C LYS A 23 -5.69 6.77 16.25
N LEU A 24 -5.38 6.01 17.29
CA LEU A 24 -5.76 4.60 17.40
C LEU A 24 -7.28 4.46 17.56
N ASP A 25 -7.89 5.30 18.39
CA ASP A 25 -9.33 5.31 18.63
C ASP A 25 -10.10 5.67 17.35
N LEU A 26 -9.62 6.68 16.61
CA LEU A 26 -10.20 7.04 15.31
C LEU A 26 -10.12 5.86 14.32
N ILE A 27 -8.98 5.18 14.24
CA ILE A 27 -8.84 4.00 13.36
C ILE A 27 -9.81 2.89 13.79
N ALA A 28 -9.97 2.65 15.09
CA ALA A 28 -10.91 1.66 15.60
C ALA A 28 -12.36 2.03 15.25
N ALA A 29 -12.75 3.30 15.44
CA ALA A 29 -14.07 3.79 15.07
C ALA A 29 -14.35 3.66 13.56
N CYS A 30 -13.37 3.99 12.71
CA CYS A 30 -13.51 3.79 11.26
C CYS A 30 -13.61 2.30 10.88
N LYS A 31 -12.85 1.42 11.52
CA LYS A 31 -12.94 -0.02 11.29
C LYS A 31 -14.31 -0.58 11.71
N ALA A 32 -14.85 -0.10 12.83
CA ALA A 32 -16.17 -0.50 13.30
C ALA A 32 -17.29 -0.14 12.32
N LYS A 33 -17.09 0.88 11.47
CA LYS A 33 -18.03 1.29 10.41
C LYS A 33 -17.99 0.43 9.15
N THR A 34 -17.09 -0.56 9.07
CA THR A 34 -16.96 -1.41 7.89
C THR A 34 -18.27 -2.12 7.49
N PRO A 35 -19.06 -2.71 8.42
CA PRO A 35 -20.35 -3.33 8.07
C PRO A 35 -21.34 -2.33 7.48
N ASP A 36 -21.60 -1.21 8.16
CA ASP A 36 -22.49 -0.15 7.67
C ASP A 36 -22.04 0.37 6.28
N THR A 37 -20.74 0.45 6.06
CA THR A 37 -20.18 0.91 4.78
C THR A 37 -20.42 -0.11 3.68
N LEU A 38 -20.37 -1.41 3.98
CA LEU A 38 -20.68 -2.45 3.00
C LEU A 38 -22.14 -2.33 2.54
N ASP A 39 -23.08 -2.14 3.47
CA ASP A 39 -24.50 -1.96 3.16
C ASP A 39 -24.72 -0.74 2.24
N VAL A 40 -24.03 0.37 2.52
CA VAL A 40 -24.07 1.56 1.67
C VAL A 40 -23.53 1.26 0.26
N ILE A 41 -22.37 0.59 0.16
CA ILE A 41 -21.78 0.25 -1.14
C ILE A 41 -22.71 -0.69 -1.92
N GLU A 42 -23.32 -1.68 -1.26
CA GLU A 42 -24.31 -2.57 -1.87
C GLU A 42 -25.53 -1.79 -2.38
N SER A 43 -26.06 -0.86 -1.58
CA SER A 43 -27.19 -0.02 -2.00
C SER A 43 -26.87 0.80 -3.26
N ILE A 44 -25.66 1.36 -3.34
CA ILE A 44 -25.18 2.13 -4.51
C ILE A 44 -25.02 1.21 -5.73
N MET A 45 -24.50 -0.01 -5.53
CA MET A 45 -24.33 -1.00 -6.59
C MET A 45 -25.67 -1.40 -7.22
N VAL A 46 -26.68 -1.63 -6.40
CA VAL A 46 -28.01 -2.10 -6.86
C VAL A 46 -28.86 -0.94 -7.39
N GLY A 47 -28.92 0.19 -6.66
CA GLY A 47 -29.90 1.25 -6.88
C GLY A 47 -29.35 2.63 -7.27
N GLY A 48 -28.04 2.77 -7.52
CA GLY A 48 -27.45 4.06 -7.87
C GLY A 48 -27.94 4.64 -9.21
N ASP A 49 -28.05 5.97 -9.28
CA ASP A 49 -28.65 6.70 -10.41
C ASP A 49 -27.90 6.56 -11.75
N ASN A 50 -26.63 6.16 -11.73
CA ASN A 50 -25.84 6.00 -12.94
C ASN A 50 -24.92 4.78 -12.89
N GLU A 51 -24.61 4.25 -14.06
CA GLU A 51 -23.80 3.04 -14.23
C GLU A 51 -22.37 3.21 -13.70
N ARG A 52 -21.80 4.42 -13.78
CA ARG A 52 -20.45 4.70 -13.27
C ARG A 52 -20.35 4.48 -11.75
N ASN A 53 -21.34 4.96 -11.00
CA ASN A 53 -21.40 4.80 -9.55
C ASN A 53 -21.63 3.34 -9.18
N ARG A 54 -22.54 2.66 -9.89
CA ARG A 54 -22.82 1.23 -9.70
C ARG A 54 -21.59 0.37 -9.97
N LEU A 55 -20.88 0.64 -11.07
CA LEU A 55 -19.63 -0.04 -11.43
C LEU A 55 -18.54 0.19 -10.37
N SER A 56 -18.39 1.43 -9.91
CA SER A 56 -17.41 1.78 -8.87
C SER A 56 -17.70 1.04 -7.55
N ALA A 57 -18.98 0.92 -7.17
CA ALA A 57 -19.40 0.16 -6.00
C ALA A 57 -19.16 -1.34 -6.16
N ALA A 58 -19.52 -1.92 -7.32
CA ALA A 58 -19.26 -3.32 -7.64
C ALA A 58 -17.75 -3.65 -7.58
N MET A 59 -16.90 -2.80 -8.18
CA MET A 59 -15.45 -2.93 -8.12
C MET A 59 -14.95 -2.86 -6.67
N ALA A 60 -15.46 -1.92 -5.87
CA ALA A 60 -15.07 -1.78 -4.47
C ALA A 60 -15.35 -3.05 -3.64
N ILE A 61 -16.43 -3.77 -3.93
CA ILE A 61 -16.76 -5.05 -3.26
C ILE A 61 -15.83 -6.17 -3.77
N ILE A 62 -15.74 -6.36 -5.09
CA ILE A 62 -14.94 -7.43 -5.70
C ILE A 62 -13.47 -7.31 -5.32
N GLU A 63 -12.89 -6.11 -5.36
CA GLU A 63 -11.49 -5.88 -5.01
C GLU A 63 -11.17 -6.16 -3.53
N ARG A 64 -12.16 -6.07 -2.62
CA ARG A 64 -11.98 -6.45 -1.21
C ARG A 64 -12.00 -7.95 -1.00
N ALA A 65 -12.74 -8.69 -1.82
CA ALA A 65 -12.83 -10.16 -1.75
C ALA A 65 -11.62 -10.83 -2.42
N TYR A 66 -11.22 -10.34 -3.59
CA TYR A 66 -10.23 -11.02 -4.44
C TYR A 66 -8.92 -10.23 -4.63
N GLY A 67 -8.86 -8.98 -4.16
CA GLY A 67 -7.74 -8.09 -4.41
C GLY A 67 -7.85 -7.36 -5.75
N LYS A 68 -6.88 -6.49 -6.02
CA LYS A 68 -6.76 -5.81 -7.31
C LYS A 68 -6.05 -6.70 -8.33
N PRO A 69 -6.34 -6.54 -9.64
CA PRO A 69 -5.54 -7.16 -10.69
C PRO A 69 -4.04 -6.86 -10.51
N MET A 70 -3.20 -7.84 -10.82
CA MET A 70 -1.75 -7.68 -10.75
C MET A 70 -1.31 -6.50 -11.63
N GLN A 71 -0.63 -5.53 -11.03
CA GLN A 71 -0.09 -4.40 -11.79
C GLN A 71 1.18 -4.84 -12.50
N GLY A 72 1.16 -4.81 -13.83
CA GLY A 72 2.38 -4.94 -14.63
C GLY A 72 3.28 -3.73 -14.38
N VAL A 73 4.55 -3.98 -14.04
CA VAL A 73 5.56 -2.93 -13.92
C VAL A 73 6.63 -3.20 -14.96
N GLU A 74 6.91 -2.21 -15.80
CA GLU A 74 8.08 -2.21 -16.66
C GLU A 74 9.27 -1.67 -15.87
N LEU A 75 10.34 -2.45 -15.82
CA LEU A 75 11.60 -2.07 -15.20
C LEU A 75 12.61 -1.76 -16.31
N SER A 76 12.94 -0.49 -16.47
CA SER A 76 13.98 -0.02 -17.40
C SER A 76 15.01 0.86 -16.69
N GLY A 77 16.20 0.91 -17.26
CA GLY A 77 17.27 1.83 -16.89
C GLY A 77 16.94 3.27 -17.25
N ALA A 78 17.82 4.20 -16.88
CA ALA A 78 17.62 5.62 -17.16
C ALA A 78 17.42 5.84 -18.67
N GLY A 79 16.32 6.47 -19.06
CA GLY A 79 16.00 6.74 -20.47
C GLY A 79 15.48 5.53 -21.25
N GLY A 80 15.09 4.43 -20.59
CA GLY A 80 14.62 3.21 -21.26
C GLY A 80 15.73 2.20 -21.57
N GLU A 81 16.97 2.48 -21.12
CA GLU A 81 18.11 1.60 -21.31
C GLU A 81 17.95 0.24 -20.59
N PRO A 82 18.72 -0.80 -20.97
CA PRO A 82 18.75 -2.05 -20.24
C PRO A 82 19.12 -1.86 -18.77
N ILE A 83 18.51 -2.62 -17.86
CA ILE A 83 18.93 -2.67 -16.46
C ILE A 83 20.19 -3.53 -16.34
N ASP A 84 21.26 -2.93 -15.82
CA ASP A 84 22.49 -3.64 -15.51
C ASP A 84 22.41 -4.27 -14.11
N LEU A 85 22.06 -5.56 -14.06
CA LEU A 85 21.87 -6.33 -12.82
C LEU A 85 23.19 -6.96 -12.36
N ASN A 86 23.97 -6.22 -11.57
CA ASN A 86 25.19 -6.74 -10.96
C ASN A 86 24.91 -7.31 -9.56
N PHE A 87 25.06 -8.63 -9.38
CA PHE A 87 24.93 -9.31 -8.09
C PHE A 87 26.30 -9.73 -7.54
N GLN A 88 26.60 -9.33 -6.29
CA GLN A 88 27.79 -9.79 -5.57
C GLN A 88 27.38 -10.69 -4.40
N VAL A 89 27.81 -11.95 -4.42
CA VAL A 89 27.60 -12.90 -3.33
C VAL A 89 28.85 -12.96 -2.46
N THR A 90 28.72 -12.70 -1.16
CA THR A 90 29.81 -12.83 -0.18
C THR A 90 29.43 -13.84 0.88
N PHE A 91 30.23 -14.89 1.03
CA PHE A 91 30.07 -15.89 2.09
C PHE A 91 30.84 -15.43 3.34
N VAL A 92 30.16 -15.38 4.48
CA VAL A 92 30.74 -15.03 5.79
C VAL A 92 30.71 -16.26 6.70
N LYS A 93 31.82 -16.54 7.40
CA LYS A 93 31.89 -17.67 8.35
C LYS A 93 31.04 -17.38 9.60
N PRO A 94 30.37 -18.41 10.16
CA PRO A 94 29.66 -18.28 11.42
C PRO A 94 30.63 -18.02 12.59
N GLN A 95 30.19 -17.22 13.57
CA GLN A 95 30.94 -16.90 14.80
C GLN A 95 30.89 -18.05 15.80
#